data_AF-A0A355WI40-F1
#
_entry.id   AF-A0A355WI40-F1
#
_cell.length_a   1.000
_cell.length_b   1.000
_cell.length_c   1.000
_cell.angle_alpha   90.00
_cell.angle_beta   90.00
_cell.angle_gamma   90.00
#
_symmetry.space_group_name_H-M   'P 1'
#
loop_
_entity.id
_entity.type
_entity.pdbx_description
1 polymer ?
#
loop_
_entity_poly.entity_id
_entity_poly.type
_entity_poly.pdbx_seq_one_letter_code
_entity_poly.pdbx_strand_id
1 'polypeptide(L)'
;MIVNFADNSANERTFLAWVRTAIAIVGFGLAFSRIGAGNGTFWTEMALLSSGAFVVLVAFLRMRHVRRKIADMEQLDDDALAADGLLLVLVAGLFLMLGAFVVKLR
;
A
#
# COMPACT_ATOMS: atom_id res chain seq x y z
N MET A 1 6.94 -15.79 -27.24
CA MET A 1 6.22 -14.58 -26.80
C MET A 1 5.56 -14.92 -25.47
N ILE A 2 5.81 -14.15 -24.41
CA ILE A 2 5.20 -14.40 -23.10
C ILE A 2 3.73 -13.95 -23.19
N VAL A 3 2.79 -14.83 -22.85
CA VAL A 3 1.35 -14.53 -22.84
C VAL A 3 1.09 -13.34 -21.91
N ASN A 4 0.28 -12.38 -22.36
CA ASN A 4 -0.14 -11.19 -21.59
C ASN A 4 1.02 -10.34 -21.00
N PHE A 5 2.15 -10.23 -21.72
CA PHE A 5 3.31 -9.44 -21.28
C PHE A 5 2.97 -7.97 -21.00
N ALA A 6 2.15 -7.34 -21.84
CA ALA A 6 1.76 -5.95 -21.70
C ALA A 6 1.05 -5.70 -20.36
N ASP A 7 0.08 -6.53 -19.99
CA ASP A 7 -0.70 -6.43 -18.76
C ASP A 7 0.17 -6.66 -17.52
N ASN A 8 1.02 -7.68 -17.56
CA ASN A 8 1.99 -7.97 -16.50
C ASN A 8 2.93 -6.79 -16.28
N SER A 9 3.48 -6.21 -17.36
CA SER A 9 4.38 -5.06 -17.28
C SER A 9 3.69 -3.80 -16.73
N ALA A 10 2.40 -3.60 -17.06
CA ALA A 10 1.63 -2.45 -16.58
C ALA A 10 1.36 -2.55 -15.08
N ASN A 11 0.97 -3.73 -14.60
CA ASN A 11 0.73 -3.98 -13.18
C ASN A 11 2.02 -3.80 -12.35
N GLU A 12 3.17 -4.26 -12.87
CA GLU A 12 4.48 -4.09 -12.24
C GLU A 12 4.86 -2.61 -12.09
N ARG A 13 4.61 -1.79 -13.13
CA ARG A 13 4.83 -0.34 -13.07
C ARG A 13 3.97 0.33 -12.01
N THR A 14 2.69 -0.05 -11.91
CA THR A 14 1.81 0.49 -10.87
C THR A 14 2.31 0.11 -9.49
N PHE A 15 2.65 -1.16 -9.26
CA PHE A 15 3.22 -1.62 -7.99
C PHE A 15 4.48 -0.84 -7.60
N LEU A 16 5.44 -0.69 -8.51
CA LEU A 16 6.67 0.08 -8.25
C LEU A 16 6.40 1.56 -7.97
N ALA A 17 5.36 2.15 -8.58
CA ALA A 17 4.92 3.51 -8.26
C ALA A 17 4.42 3.62 -6.81
N TRP A 18 3.57 2.68 -6.35
CA TRP A 18 3.08 2.62 -4.97
C TRP A 18 4.21 2.41 -3.96
N VAL A 19 5.15 1.51 -4.25
CA VAL A 19 6.32 1.25 -3.39
C VAL A 19 7.19 2.50 -3.27
N ARG A 20 7.47 3.17 -4.38
CA ARG A 20 8.27 4.40 -4.40
C ARG A 20 7.65 5.52 -3.55
N THR A 21 6.34 5.73 -3.66
CA THR A 21 5.66 6.76 -2.84
C THR A 21 5.68 6.40 -1.36
N ALA A 22 5.48 5.12 -1.02
CA ALA A 22 5.54 4.67 0.37
C ALA A 22 6.94 4.87 0.98
N ILE A 23 8.00 4.49 0.26
CA ILE A 23 9.39 4.66 0.70
C ILE A 23 9.73 6.15 0.84
N ALA A 24 9.30 7.00 -0.10
CA ALA A 24 9.53 8.43 -0.02
C ALA A 24 8.87 9.04 1.23
N ILE A 25 7.60 8.71 1.51
CA ILE A 25 6.88 9.21 2.69
C ILE A 25 7.55 8.76 3.99
N VAL A 26 7.90 7.47 4.10
CA VAL A 26 8.61 6.94 5.28
C VAL A 26 9.97 7.61 5.45
N GLY A 27 10.75 7.71 4.37
CA GLY A 27 12.08 8.33 4.39
C GLY A 27 12.03 9.79 4.80
N PHE A 28 11.09 10.57 4.26
CA PHE A 28 10.92 11.97 4.64
C PHE A 28 10.46 12.14 6.09
N GLY A 29 9.52 11.33 6.57
CA GLY A 29 9.07 11.44 7.96
C GLY A 29 10.15 11.05 8.97
N LEU A 30 11.01 10.07 8.64
CA LEU A 30 12.20 9.74 9.43
C LEU A 30 13.27 10.84 9.35
N ALA A 31 13.49 11.45 8.18
CA ALA A 31 14.43 12.56 8.06
C ALA A 31 13.96 13.77 8.89
N PHE A 32 12.66 14.05 8.87
CA PHE A 32 12.06 15.13 9.65
C PHE A 32 12.14 14.89 11.16
N SER A 33 11.97 13.64 11.64
CA SER A 33 12.13 13.30 13.06
C SER A 33 13.54 13.54 13.59
N ARG A 34 14.56 13.55 12.71
CA ARG A 34 15.96 13.78 13.05
C ARG A 34 16.37 15.25 13.05
N ILE A 35 15.71 16.09 12.24
CA ILE A 35 16.05 17.51 12.08
C ILE A 35 15.31 18.38 13.11
N GLY A 36 14.05 18.05 13.43
CA GLY A 36 13.32 18.74 14.47
C GLY A 36 13.85 18.33 15.86
N ALA A 37 14.35 19.28 16.65
CA ALA A 37 14.80 19.08 18.03
C ALA A 37 13.68 18.68 19.03
N GLY A 38 12.63 18.01 18.55
CA GLY A 38 11.62 17.37 19.38
C GLY A 38 11.98 15.90 19.52
N ASN A 39 11.78 15.32 20.70
CA ASN A 39 11.85 13.88 20.91
C ASN A 39 10.89 13.22 19.89
N GLY A 40 11.42 12.78 18.75
CA GLY A 40 10.74 11.87 17.84
C GLY A 40 10.35 10.68 18.69
N THR A 41 9.09 10.66 19.13
CA THR A 41 8.64 9.64 20.04
C THR A 41 8.80 8.34 19.26
N PHE A 42 9.48 7.35 19.83
CA PHE A 42 9.71 6.04 19.22
C PHE A 42 8.44 5.48 18.55
N TRP A 43 7.28 5.75 19.16
CA TRP A 43 5.95 5.45 18.64
C TRP A 43 5.64 6.06 17.27
N THR A 44 6.05 7.30 17.00
CA THR A 44 5.82 7.99 15.73
C THR A 44 6.63 7.40 14.60
N GLU A 45 7.90 7.08 14.85
CA GLU A 45 8.75 6.42 13.86
C GLU A 45 8.24 5.01 13.55
N MET A 46 7.88 4.25 14.59
CA MET A 46 7.28 2.92 14.46
C MET A 46 5.96 2.94 13.69
N ALA A 47 5.11 3.94 13.93
CA ALA A 47 3.84 4.06 13.22
C ALA A 47 4.02 4.44 11.75
N LEU A 48 4.95 5.35 11.45
CA LEU A 48 5.27 5.71 10.07
C LEU A 48 5.83 4.51 9.30
N LEU A 49 6.75 3.76 9.92
CA LEU A 49 7.30 2.51 9.37
C LEU A 49 6.20 1.46 9.15
N SER A 50 5.32 1.26 10.14
CA SER A 50 4.22 0.30 10.07
C SER A 50 3.22 0.67 8.97
N SER A 51 2.88 1.96 8.84
CA SER A 51 2.02 2.48 7.78
C SER A 51 2.64 2.26 6.39
N GLY A 52 3.92 2.58 6.21
CA GLY A 52 4.61 2.36 4.94
C GLY A 52 4.69 0.87 4.57
N ALA A 53 5.03 0.02 5.53
CA ALA A 53 5.04 -1.43 5.35
C ALA A 53 3.66 -1.98 4.98
N PHE A 54 2.60 -1.46 5.62
CA PHE A 54 1.24 -1.83 5.29
C PHE A 54 0.85 -1.43 3.86
N VAL A 55 1.16 -0.20 3.42
CA VAL A 55 0.90 0.24 2.04
C VAL A 55 1.62 -0.67 1.03
N VAL A 56 2.89 -1.02 1.29
CA VAL A 56 3.65 -1.94 0.43
C VAL A 56 3.03 -3.34 0.42
N LEU A 57 2.60 -3.85 1.59
CA LEU A 57 1.92 -5.13 1.71
C LEU A 57 0.61 -5.14 0.91
N VAL A 58 -0.19 -4.08 1.00
CA VAL A 58 -1.44 -3.92 0.24
C VAL A 58 -1.15 -3.87 -1.26
N ALA A 59 -0.17 -3.08 -1.68
CA ALA A 59 0.24 -3.02 -3.09
C ALA A 59 0.68 -4.40 -3.61
N PHE A 60 1.40 -5.16 -2.79
CA PHE A 60 1.82 -6.53 -3.11
C PHE A 60 0.64 -7.51 -3.16
N LEU A 61 -0.30 -7.44 -2.22
CA LEU A 61 -1.51 -8.26 -2.22
C LEU A 61 -2.37 -7.97 -3.46
N ARG A 62 -2.58 -6.70 -3.79
CA ARG A 62 -3.26 -6.27 -5.03
C ARG A 62 -2.57 -6.86 -6.26
N MET A 63 -1.24 -6.71 -6.34
CA MET A 63 -0.44 -7.26 -7.43
C MET A 63 -0.63 -8.78 -7.56
N ARG A 64 -0.63 -9.51 -6.44
CA ARG A 64 -0.81 -10.96 -6.41
C ARG A 64 -2.22 -11.40 -6.82
N HIS A 65 -3.25 -10.67 -6.42
CA HIS A 65 -4.63 -10.93 -6.85
C HIS A 65 -4.79 -10.71 -8.35
N VAL A 66 -4.29 -9.58 -8.88
CA VAL A 66 -4.35 -9.28 -10.31
C VAL A 66 -3.57 -10.32 -11.14
N ARG A 67 -2.38 -10.75 -10.68
CA ARG A 67 -1.60 -11.79 -11.36
C ARG A 67 -2.30 -13.15 -11.38
N ARG A 68 -3.03 -13.52 -10.32
CA ARG A 68 -3.83 -14.76 -10.30
C ARG A 68 -4.96 -14.71 -11.33
N LYS A 69 -5.63 -13.56 -11.46
CA LYS A 69 -6.74 -13.37 -12.41
C LYS A 69 -6.31 -13.38 -13.88
N ILE A 70 -5.07 -12.99 -14.20
CA ILE A 70 -4.55 -13.06 -15.58
C ILE A 70 -4.26 -14.52 -16.03
N ALA A 71 -4.07 -15.44 -15.09
CA ALA A 71 -3.91 -16.86 -15.38
C ALA A 71 -5.25 -17.56 -15.64
N ASP A 72 -6.32 -17.13 -14.97
CA ASP A 72 -7.70 -17.60 -15.19
C ASP A 72 -8.42 -16.69 -16.19
N MET A 73 -8.15 -16.86 -17.50
CA MET A 73 -8.80 -16.09 -18.56
C MET A 73 -10.27 -16.51 -18.78
N GLU A 74 -11.17 -16.35 -17.81
CA GLU A 74 -12.63 -16.33 -18.05
C GLU A 74 -13.43 -15.82 -16.83
N GLN A 75 -13.68 -14.50 -16.73
CA GLN A 75 -14.95 -13.91 -16.24
C GLN A 75 -14.82 -12.39 -16.14
N LEU A 76 -15.10 -11.74 -17.27
CA LEU A 76 -15.46 -10.32 -17.36
C LEU A 76 -16.95 -10.22 -17.00
N ASP A 77 -17.30 -9.77 -15.79
CA ASP A 77 -18.28 -8.70 -15.51
C ASP A 77 -18.66 -8.60 -14.01
N ASP A 78 -18.74 -9.73 -13.28
CA ASP A 78 -19.23 -9.72 -11.88
C ASP A 78 -18.16 -9.36 -10.82
N ASP A 79 -16.89 -9.43 -11.19
CA ASP A 79 -15.80 -9.65 -10.23
C ASP A 79 -14.93 -8.40 -9.94
N ALA A 80 -15.25 -7.29 -10.61
CA ALA A 80 -14.68 -5.96 -10.35
C ALA A 80 -15.17 -5.40 -9.00
N LEU A 81 -16.44 -5.67 -8.63
CA LEU A 81 -17.05 -5.27 -7.36
C LEU A 81 -16.38 -5.92 -6.14
N ALA A 82 -15.89 -7.16 -6.27
CA ALA A 82 -15.20 -7.86 -5.18
C ALA A 82 -13.77 -7.34 -4.96
N ALA A 83 -13.05 -7.01 -6.04
CA ALA A 83 -11.73 -6.39 -5.96
C ALA A 83 -11.79 -4.98 -5.39
N ASP A 84 -12.80 -4.20 -5.77
CA ASP A 84 -13.09 -2.89 -5.17
C ASP A 84 -13.53 -3.01 -3.71
N GLY A 85 -14.31 -4.04 -3.36
CA GLY A 85 -14.71 -4.31 -1.97
C GLY A 85 -13.53 -4.61 -1.05
N LEU A 86 -12.58 -5.43 -1.50
CA LEU A 86 -11.37 -5.74 -0.72
C LEU A 86 -10.45 -4.51 -0.60
N LEU A 87 -10.31 -3.72 -1.68
CA LEU A 87 -9.61 -2.43 -1.64
C LEU A 87 -10.27 -1.47 -0.65
N LEU A 88 -11.60 -1.37 -0.64
CA LEU A 88 -12.35 -0.54 0.30
C LEU A 88 -12.14 -0.98 1.74
N VAL A 89 -12.18 -2.28 2.04
CA VAL A 89 -11.94 -2.80 3.40
C VAL A 89 -10.50 -2.53 3.84
N LEU A 90 -9.53 -2.69 2.95
CA LEU A 90 -8.12 -2.41 3.26
C LEU A 90 -7.86 -0.91 3.45
N VAL A 91 -8.47 -0.06 2.63
CA VAL A 91 -8.39 1.39 2.75
C VAL A 91 -9.09 1.85 4.03
N ALA A 92 -10.26 1.31 4.35
CA ALA A 92 -10.94 1.57 5.61
C ALA A 92 -10.11 1.12 6.82
N GLY A 93 -9.45 -0.04 6.74
CA GLY A 93 -8.52 -0.53 7.77
C GLY A 93 -7.29 0.37 7.93
N LEU A 94 -6.72 0.86 6.83
CA LEU A 94 -5.63 1.84 6.83
C LEU A 94 -6.06 3.12 7.53
N PHE A 95 -7.22 3.69 7.16
CA PHE A 95 -7.74 4.91 7.76
C PHE A 95 -8.07 4.74 9.25
N LEU A 96 -8.60 3.58 9.66
CA LEU A 96 -8.81 3.26 11.08
C LEU A 96 -7.49 3.20 11.84
N MET A 97 -6.46 2.58 11.26
CA MET A 97 -5.14 2.44 11.89
C MET A 97 -4.41 3.79 12.00
N LEU A 98 -4.49 4.63 10.95
CA LEU A 98 -3.98 6.00 10.99
C LEU A 98 -4.76 6.88 11.96
N GLY A 99 -6.09 6.76 12.00
CA GLY A 99 -6.94 7.47 12.95
C GLY A 99 -6.62 7.10 14.39
N ALA A 100 -6.44 5.81 14.69
CA ALA A 100 -6.01 5.35 16.01
C ALA A 100 -4.64 5.90 16.40
N PHE A 101 -3.70 6.01 15.44
CA PHE A 101 -2.40 6.61 15.66
C PHE A 101 -2.48 8.10 15.99
N VAL A 102 -3.33 8.86 15.29
CA VAL A 102 -3.58 10.29 15.57
C VAL A 102 -4.24 10.50 16.93
N VAL A 103 -5.20 9.65 17.31
CA VAL A 103 -5.87 9.72 18.62
C VAL A 103 -4.88 9.45 19.76
N LYS A 104 -3.89 8.57 19.55
CA LYS A 104 -2.85 8.29 20.54
C LYS A 104 -1.76 9.36 20.65
N LEU A 105 -1.70 10.30 19.69
CA LEU A 105 -0.73 11.39 19.65
C LEU A 105 -1.19 12.64 20.40
N ARG A 106 -2.46 12.68 20.85
CA ARG A 106 -3.07 13.74 21.65
C ARG A 106 -3.04 13.41 23.13
#